data_AF-A0A1C3P113-F1
#
_entry.id   AF-A0A1C3P113-F1
#
_cell.length_a   1.000
_cell.length_b   1.000
_cell.length_c   1.000
_cell.angle_alpha   90.00
_cell.angle_beta   90.00
_cell.angle_gamma   90.00
#
_symmetry.space_group_name_H-M   'P 1'
#
loop_
_entity.id
_entity.type
_entity.pdbx_description
1 polymer ?
#
loop_
_entity_poly.entity_id
_entity_poly.type
_entity_poly.pdbx_seq_one_letter_code
_entity_poly.pdbx_strand_id
1 'polypeptide(L)'
;MAHVTTGDTALSALGVTGIAYTNNDTSLTTGTTLFDIDTNLDQLAIQSPPNTGVLVATGNLGVNADLNAGFDIYSSLDNTGVSVGSIGFATLSVAGQYGLYSVNLLTGHADPIGQFPAGTVVSDVAVQP
;
A
#
# COMPACT_ATOMS: atom_id res chain seq x y z
N MET A 1 -11.01 -19.52 28.41
CA MET A 1 -12.16 -19.56 27.48
C MET A 1 -11.75 -18.74 26.27
N ALA A 2 -11.41 -19.39 25.16
CA ALA A 2 -10.99 -18.70 23.94
C ALA A 2 -12.25 -18.27 23.19
N HIS A 3 -12.47 -16.97 23.11
CA HIS A 3 -13.43 -16.41 22.18
C HIS A 3 -12.75 -16.37 20.81
N VAL A 4 -12.96 -17.44 20.03
CA VAL A 4 -12.63 -17.45 18.61
C VAL A 4 -13.78 -16.75 17.90
N THR A 5 -13.57 -15.52 17.49
CA THR A 5 -14.47 -14.82 16.57
C THR A 5 -14.08 -15.21 15.15
N THR A 6 -14.97 -15.90 14.46
CA THR A 6 -14.87 -16.24 13.05
C THR A 6 -14.80 -14.96 12.22
N GLY A 7 -13.69 -14.68 11.53
CA GLY A 7 -13.64 -13.59 10.56
C GLY A 7 -12.26 -13.02 10.18
N ASP A 8 -11.18 -13.36 10.88
CA ASP A 8 -9.85 -12.87 10.48
C ASP A 8 -9.23 -13.79 9.42
N THR A 9 -9.69 -13.63 8.17
CA THR A 9 -8.91 -14.16 7.05
C THR A 9 -7.61 -13.38 7.02
N ALA A 10 -6.50 -14.05 7.34
CA ALA A 10 -5.18 -13.43 7.28
C ALA A 10 -5.02 -12.68 5.95
N LEU A 11 -4.68 -11.40 5.98
CA LEU A 11 -4.63 -10.54 4.78
C LEU A 11 -3.70 -11.09 3.69
N SER A 12 -2.66 -11.82 4.10
CA SER A 12 -1.78 -12.55 3.17
C SER A 12 -2.50 -13.63 2.37
N ALA A 13 -3.53 -14.29 2.95
CA ALA A 13 -4.39 -15.23 2.23
C ALA A 13 -5.31 -14.53 1.23
N LEU A 14 -5.50 -13.21 1.35
CA LEU A 14 -6.19 -12.36 0.38
C LEU A 14 -5.25 -11.76 -0.67
N GLY A 15 -3.94 -11.96 -0.57
CA GLY A 15 -2.97 -11.39 -1.52
C GLY A 15 -2.43 -10.02 -1.14
N VAL A 16 -2.74 -9.54 0.07
CA VAL A 16 -2.19 -8.30 0.60
C VAL A 16 -0.72 -8.49 0.92
N THR A 17 0.13 -7.68 0.29
CA THR A 17 1.60 -7.80 0.38
C THR A 17 2.27 -6.54 0.89
N GLY A 18 1.57 -5.40 0.89
CA GLY A 18 2.01 -4.17 1.52
C GLY A 18 0.81 -3.34 1.98
N ILE A 19 0.93 -2.67 3.12
CA ILE A 19 -0.12 -1.82 3.69
C ILE A 19 0.48 -0.51 4.19
N ALA A 20 -0.24 0.59 4.00
CA ALA A 20 0.20 1.90 4.48
C ALA A 20 -1.00 2.80 4.83
N TYR A 21 -0.81 3.68 5.81
CA TYR A 21 -1.81 4.67 6.21
C TYR A 21 -1.50 6.03 5.56
N THR A 22 -2.54 6.73 5.10
CA THR A 22 -2.43 8.16 4.75
C THR A 22 -2.29 9.04 5.99
N ASN A 23 -1.88 10.30 5.78
CA ASN A 23 -1.87 11.36 6.78
C ASN A 23 -0.99 11.03 7.99
N ASN A 24 0.24 10.59 7.72
CA ASN A 24 1.28 10.45 8.73
C ASN A 24 1.75 11.85 9.17
N ASP A 25 0.94 12.49 10.02
CA ASP A 25 1.14 13.85 10.50
C ASP A 25 0.91 13.94 12.03
N THR A 26 1.05 15.14 12.61
CA THR A 26 0.93 15.35 14.07
C THR A 26 -0.46 15.82 14.51
N SER A 27 -1.40 15.98 13.59
CA SER A 27 -2.75 16.45 13.84
C SER A 27 -3.70 15.28 14.14
N LEU A 28 -4.50 15.42 15.20
CA LEU A 28 -5.54 14.43 15.53
C LEU A 28 -6.81 14.61 14.68
N THR A 29 -6.88 15.63 13.83
CA THR A 29 -8.08 15.96 13.04
C THR A 29 -8.03 15.44 11.62
N THR A 30 -6.87 15.02 11.13
CA THR A 30 -6.68 14.38 9.83
C THR A 30 -6.99 12.89 9.98
N GLY A 31 -8.18 12.46 9.57
CA GLY A 31 -8.53 11.04 9.58
C GLY A 31 -7.56 10.23 8.71
N THR A 32 -7.20 9.02 9.13
CA THR A 32 -6.32 8.13 8.34
C THR A 32 -7.16 7.15 7.52
N THR A 33 -6.63 6.75 6.37
CA THR A 33 -7.19 5.66 5.55
C THR A 33 -6.10 4.60 5.37
N LEU A 34 -6.43 3.34 5.63
CA LEU A 34 -5.56 2.21 5.37
C LEU A 34 -5.72 1.75 3.92
N PHE A 35 -4.62 1.68 3.20
CA PHE A 35 -4.54 1.13 1.85
C PHE A 35 -3.73 -0.16 1.82
N ASP A 36 -4.14 -1.06 0.94
CA ASP A 36 -3.55 -2.39 0.74
C ASP A 36 -3.16 -2.55 -0.73
N ILE A 37 -1.94 -3.06 -0.96
CA ILE A 37 -1.55 -3.62 -2.26
C ILE A 37 -1.98 -5.09 -2.27
N ASP A 38 -2.93 -5.41 -3.14
CA ASP A 38 -3.40 -6.77 -3.40
C ASP A 38 -2.80 -7.27 -4.71
N THR A 39 -1.79 -8.14 -4.58
CA THR A 39 -1.05 -8.74 -5.71
C THR A 39 -1.77 -9.94 -6.33
N ASN A 40 -2.80 -10.49 -5.67
CA ASN A 40 -3.60 -11.55 -6.28
C ASN A 40 -4.55 -10.99 -7.33
N LEU A 41 -5.06 -9.77 -7.09
CA LEU A 41 -6.01 -9.07 -7.96
C LEU A 41 -5.38 -7.89 -8.72
N ASP A 42 -4.08 -7.66 -8.56
CA ASP A 42 -3.34 -6.55 -9.16
C ASP A 42 -4.03 -5.20 -8.95
N GLN A 43 -4.36 -4.89 -7.69
CA GLN A 43 -5.12 -3.69 -7.33
C GLN A 43 -4.60 -3.02 -6.06
N LEU A 44 -4.91 -1.72 -5.97
CA LEU A 44 -4.93 -1.00 -4.71
C LEU A 44 -6.34 -1.12 -4.11
N ALA A 45 -6.43 -1.40 -2.81
CA ALA A 45 -7.69 -1.43 -2.08
C ALA A 45 -7.62 -0.59 -0.82
N ILE A 46 -8.80 -0.25 -0.28
CA ILE A 46 -8.97 0.34 1.05
C ILE A 46 -9.53 -0.74 1.97
N GLN A 47 -8.95 -0.90 3.16
CA GLN A 47 -9.55 -1.71 4.20
C GLN A 47 -10.52 -0.88 5.05
N SER A 48 -11.82 -1.18 4.98
CA SER A 48 -12.86 -0.43 5.69
C SER A 48 -14.01 -1.33 6.20
N PRO A 49 -14.24 -1.43 7.52
CA PRO A 49 -13.46 -0.80 8.61
C PRO A 49 -12.05 -1.38 8.73
N PRO A 50 -11.08 -0.61 9.26
CA PRO A 50 -9.72 -1.11 9.51
C PRO A 50 -9.76 -2.35 10.43
N ASN A 51 -8.93 -3.36 10.13
CA ASN A 51 -8.78 -4.63 10.85
C ASN A 51 -9.90 -5.66 10.66
N THR A 52 -10.76 -5.50 9.65
CA THR A 52 -11.82 -6.48 9.35
C THR A 52 -11.49 -7.41 8.19
N GLY A 53 -10.39 -7.17 7.48
CA GLY A 53 -10.06 -7.89 6.25
C GLY A 53 -10.98 -7.60 5.06
N VAL A 54 -11.91 -6.66 5.20
CA VAL A 54 -12.80 -6.24 4.11
C VAL A 54 -12.07 -5.24 3.22
N LEU A 55 -11.72 -5.68 2.01
CA LEU A 55 -11.07 -4.87 1.00
C LEU A 55 -12.09 -4.25 0.04
N VAL A 56 -11.99 -2.94 -0.15
CA VAL A 56 -12.76 -2.17 -1.13
C VAL A 56 -11.81 -1.73 -2.23
N ALA A 57 -11.99 -2.25 -3.45
CA ALA A 57 -11.11 -1.93 -4.57
C ALA A 57 -11.14 -0.42 -4.88
N THR A 58 -9.94 0.17 -4.97
CA THR A 58 -9.74 1.56 -5.42
C THR A 58 -9.50 1.58 -6.93
N GLY A 59 -8.67 0.66 -7.42
CA GLY A 59 -8.41 0.48 -8.84
C GLY A 59 -7.17 -0.37 -9.12
N ASN A 60 -6.96 -0.72 -10.40
CA ASN A 60 -5.91 -1.63 -10.82
C ASN A 60 -4.52 -0.98 -10.78
N LEU A 61 -3.50 -1.78 -10.41
CA LEU A 61 -2.09 -1.38 -10.45
C LEU A 61 -1.60 -1.14 -11.88
N GLY A 62 -2.22 -1.78 -12.88
CA GLY A 62 -1.79 -1.70 -14.28
C GLY A 62 -0.57 -2.58 -14.60
N VAL A 63 -0.05 -3.30 -13.62
CA VAL A 63 1.02 -4.30 -13.72
C VAL A 63 0.58 -5.60 -13.06
N ASN A 64 1.12 -6.73 -13.52
CA ASN A 64 0.97 -8.04 -12.87
C ASN A 64 2.07 -8.20 -11.83
N ALA A 65 1.77 -7.88 -10.58
CA ALA A 65 2.74 -7.82 -9.50
C ALA A 65 2.93 -9.22 -8.86
N ASP A 66 4.19 -9.63 -8.69
CA ASP A 66 4.50 -10.85 -7.95
C ASP A 66 4.21 -10.66 -6.44
N LEU A 67 4.14 -11.77 -5.70
CA LEU A 67 3.76 -11.82 -4.27
C LEU A 67 4.64 -11.03 -3.30
N ASN A 68 5.81 -10.54 -3.70
CA ASN A 68 6.67 -9.76 -2.81
C ASN A 68 6.62 -8.30 -3.23
N ALA A 69 6.04 -7.48 -2.34
CA ALA A 69 5.95 -6.04 -2.52
C ALA A 69 6.20 -5.33 -1.20
N GLY A 70 6.67 -4.09 -1.31
CA GLY A 70 6.72 -3.11 -0.21
C GLY A 70 5.80 -1.95 -0.55
N PHE A 71 5.21 -1.31 0.45
CA PHE A 71 4.32 -0.17 0.22
C PHE A 71 4.42 0.83 1.37
N ASP A 72 4.57 2.10 1.03
CA ASP A 72 4.52 3.21 1.99
C ASP A 72 3.78 4.40 1.37
N ILE A 73 3.24 5.28 2.22
CA ILE A 73 2.53 6.49 1.80
C ILE A 73 3.23 7.71 2.34
N TYR A 74 3.73 8.53 1.43
CA TYR A 74 4.26 9.84 1.74
C TYR A 74 3.12 10.85 1.90
N SER A 75 3.10 11.58 3.00
CA SER A 75 2.16 12.68 3.25
C SER A 75 2.87 14.03 3.09
N SER A 76 2.39 14.85 2.17
CA SER A 76 2.86 16.24 2.03
C SER A 76 2.25 17.08 3.14
N LEU A 77 3.07 17.78 3.91
CA LEU A 77 2.62 18.60 5.04
C LEU A 77 2.66 20.10 4.71
N ASP A 78 1.72 20.87 5.26
CA ASP A 78 1.82 22.32 5.28
C ASP A 78 2.84 22.83 6.33
N ASN A 79 3.00 24.15 6.43
CA ASN A 79 3.93 24.77 7.40
C ASN A 79 3.50 24.61 8.87
N THR A 80 2.31 24.07 9.14
CA THR A 80 1.82 23.74 10.47
C THR A 80 1.97 22.25 10.81
N GLY A 81 2.46 21.45 9.85
CA GLY A 81 2.66 20.01 10.02
C GLY A 81 1.39 19.19 9.83
N VAL A 82 0.42 19.72 9.07
CA VAL A 82 -0.84 19.03 8.73
C VAL A 82 -0.77 18.48 7.32
N SER A 83 -1.23 17.24 7.09
CA SER A 83 -1.27 16.63 5.76
C SER A 83 -2.20 17.39 4.82
N VAL A 84 -1.68 17.76 3.65
CA VAL A 84 -2.41 18.42 2.55
C VAL A 84 -2.45 17.58 1.28
N GLY A 85 -1.80 16.42 1.27
CA GLY A 85 -1.76 15.50 0.15
C GLY A 85 -1.05 14.21 0.49
N SER A 86 -1.31 13.16 -0.29
CA SER A 86 -0.65 11.87 -0.12
C SER A 86 -0.35 11.22 -1.46
N ILE A 87 0.78 10.53 -1.55
CA ILE A 87 1.18 9.70 -2.68
C ILE A 87 1.75 8.38 -2.17
N GLY A 88 1.36 7.28 -2.81
CA GLY A 88 1.90 5.96 -2.48
C GLY A 88 3.20 5.69 -3.21
N PHE A 89 4.07 4.88 -2.59
CA PHE A 89 5.25 4.32 -3.22
C PHE A 89 5.28 2.83 -2.97
N ALA A 90 5.48 2.05 -4.03
CA ALA A 90 5.54 0.61 -3.94
C ALA A 90 6.83 0.07 -4.56
N THR A 91 7.42 -0.94 -3.93
CA THR A 91 8.38 -1.80 -4.60
C THR A 91 7.62 -3.01 -5.12
N LEU A 92 7.56 -3.17 -6.43
CA LEU A 92 6.85 -4.29 -7.08
C LEU A 92 7.85 -5.11 -7.90
N SER A 93 7.73 -6.43 -7.83
CA SER A 93 8.36 -7.32 -8.80
C SER A 93 7.39 -7.61 -9.92
N VAL A 94 7.85 -7.49 -11.17
CA VAL A 94 7.08 -7.89 -12.36
C VAL A 94 7.96 -8.83 -13.16
N ALA A 95 7.53 -10.08 -13.30
CA ALA A 95 8.30 -11.14 -13.95
C ALA A 95 9.72 -11.30 -13.35
N GLY A 96 9.83 -11.19 -12.03
CA GLY A 96 11.09 -11.34 -11.29
C GLY A 96 12.02 -10.12 -11.29
N GLN A 97 11.64 -9.00 -11.91
CA GLN A 97 12.41 -7.74 -11.88
C GLN A 97 11.76 -6.74 -10.93
N TYR A 98 12.48 -6.38 -9.87
CA TYR A 98 12.02 -5.38 -8.90
C TYR A 98 12.19 -3.96 -9.45
N GLY A 99 11.17 -3.14 -9.25
CA GLY A 99 11.20 -1.70 -9.50
C GLY A 99 10.51 -0.91 -8.39
N LEU A 100 10.82 0.39 -8.36
CA LEU A 100 10.12 1.37 -7.54
C LEU A 100 9.05 2.03 -8.40
N TYR A 101 7.85 2.15 -7.84
CA TYR A 101 6.67 2.72 -8.48
C TYR A 101 6.08 3.82 -7.60
N SER A 102 5.57 4.88 -8.21
CA SER A 102 4.58 5.75 -7.56
C SER A 102 3.20 5.16 -7.75
N VAL A 103 2.36 5.21 -6.73
CA VAL A 103 0.99 4.68 -6.75
C VAL A 103 0.01 5.82 -6.51
N ASN A 104 -0.91 6.01 -7.46
CA ASN A 104 -1.99 6.96 -7.32
C ASN A 104 -3.08 6.39 -6.39
N LEU A 105 -3.26 7.00 -5.21
CA LEU A 105 -4.19 6.51 -4.18
C LEU A 105 -5.67 6.66 -4.55
N LEU A 106 -6.02 7.39 -5.61
CA LEU A 106 -7.40 7.53 -6.10
C LEU A 106 -7.74 6.54 -7.20
N THR A 107 -6.77 6.16 -8.03
CA THR A 107 -6.99 5.30 -9.20
C THR A 107 -6.35 3.91 -9.08
N GLY A 108 -5.47 3.71 -8.11
CA GLY A 108 -4.66 2.51 -7.95
C GLY A 108 -3.49 2.36 -8.93
N HIS A 109 -3.39 3.22 -9.95
CA HIS A 109 -2.40 3.07 -11.01
C HIS A 109 -0.97 3.19 -10.48
N ALA A 110 -0.12 2.21 -10.81
CA ALA A 110 1.30 2.18 -10.45
C ALA A 110 2.16 2.63 -11.65
N ASP A 111 2.79 3.78 -11.51
CA ASP A 111 3.68 4.36 -12.51
C ASP A 111 5.15 4.04 -12.17
N PRO A 112 5.93 3.44 -13.09
CA PRO A 112 7.32 3.07 -12.82
C PRO A 112 8.21 4.31 -12.67
N ILE A 113 8.99 4.35 -11.59
CA ILE A 113 10.01 5.38 -11.33
C ILE A 113 11.39 4.87 -11.79
N GLY A 114 11.70 3.60 -11.48
CA GLY A 114 12.99 3.00 -11.80
C GLY A 114 13.07 1.52 -11.44
N GLN A 115 14.16 0.87 -11.84
CA GLN A 115 14.42 -0.54 -11.59
C GLN A 115 15.62 -0.72 -10.65
N PHE A 116 15.56 -1.74 -9.81
CA PHE A 116 16.70 -2.19 -9.02
C PHE A 116 17.63 -3.06 -9.88
N PRO A 117 18.92 -3.19 -9.51
CA PRO A 117 19.83 -4.10 -10.21
C PRO A 117 19.28 -5.52 -10.28
N ALA A 118 19.49 -6.22 -11.39
CA ALA A 118 19.01 -7.58 -11.57
C ALA A 118 19.50 -8.52 -10.45
N GLY A 119 18.60 -9.38 -9.95
CA GLY A 119 18.87 -10.26 -8.80
C GLY A 119 18.74 -9.58 -7.44
N THR A 120 18.43 -8.28 -7.38
CA THR A 120 18.06 -7.61 -6.12
C THR A 120 16.64 -7.99 -5.75
N VAL A 121 16.43 -8.44 -4.52
CA VAL A 121 15.11 -8.64 -3.93
C VAL A 121 14.83 -7.47 -2.99
N VAL A 122 13.69 -6.82 -3.18
CA VAL A 122 13.25 -5.69 -2.34
C VAL A 122 11.85 -6.01 -1.81
N SER A 123 11.76 -6.26 -0.51
CA SER A 123 10.51 -6.62 0.16
C SER A 123 9.84 -5.46 0.86
N ASP A 124 10.50 -4.30 0.97
CA ASP A 124 10.01 -3.18 1.75
C ASP A 124 10.56 -1.85 1.22
N VAL A 125 9.79 -0.79 1.47
CA VAL A 125 10.17 0.59 1.21
C VAL A 125 9.64 1.47 2.33
N ALA A 126 10.45 2.42 2.74
CA ALA A 126 10.02 3.50 3.63
C ALA A 126 10.45 4.83 3.01
N VAL A 127 9.53 5.78 2.96
CA VAL A 127 9.75 7.10 2.41
C VAL A 127 9.64 8.12 3.53
N GLN A 128 10.72 8.88 3.73
CA GLN A 128 10.77 9.89 4.78
C GLN A 128 10.05 11.18 4.34
N PRO A 129 9.25 11.82 5.22
CA PRO A 129 8.69 13.16 5.05
C PRO A 129 9.71 14.23 4.64
#